data_AF-A0A3B5B582-F1
#
_entry.id   AF-A0A3B5B582-F1
#
_cell.length_a   1.000
_cell.length_b   1.000
_cell.length_c   1.000
_cell.angle_alpha   90.00
_cell.angle_beta   90.00
_cell.angle_gamma   90.00
#
_symmetry.space_group_name_H-M   'P 1'
#
loop_
_entity.id
_entity.type
_entity.pdbx_description
1 polymer ?
#
loop_
_entity_poly.entity_id
_entity_poly.type
_entity_poly.pdbx_seq_one_letter_code
_entity_poly.pdbx_strand_id
1 'polypeptide(L)'
;MASTTSGDVLPSGGRIFTSVPDVFFIPEFVFGGLVWILVASTRVVPENPLGWVMFVSVFCFVGTTLWFFIFLCGANQSSIWPSLDVGFHFLAVVFFLSASVDLAYITYLNGLLILVPEQLKNYRLDIAAVVMSYVATLLYFLHAIFSAIRWKSA
;
A
#
# COMPACT_ATOMS: atom_id res chain seq x y z
N MET A 1 -39.53 12.24 -17.29
CA MET A 1 -38.19 12.70 -17.71
C MET A 1 -37.19 11.70 -17.17
N ALA A 2 -36.50 10.98 -18.05
CA ALA A 2 -35.52 9.98 -17.65
C ALA A 2 -34.29 10.68 -17.07
N SER A 3 -33.90 10.33 -15.84
CA SER A 3 -32.63 10.70 -15.26
C SER A 3 -31.53 9.99 -16.02
N THR A 4 -30.74 10.74 -16.76
CA THR A 4 -29.51 10.25 -17.40
C THR A 4 -28.60 9.69 -16.32
N THR A 5 -28.36 8.38 -16.39
CA THR A 5 -27.33 7.64 -15.67
C THR A 5 -26.01 8.39 -15.77
N SER A 6 -25.50 8.89 -14.64
CA SER A 6 -24.12 9.33 -14.49
C SER A 6 -23.21 8.10 -14.44
N GLY A 7 -23.14 7.37 -15.54
CA GLY A 7 -22.15 6.31 -15.74
C GLY A 7 -20.79 6.93 -16.07
N ASP A 8 -19.74 6.29 -15.58
CA ASP A 8 -18.42 6.26 -16.20
C ASP A 8 -17.56 7.53 -16.22
N VAL A 9 -17.43 8.18 -15.05
CA VAL A 9 -16.35 9.14 -14.85
C VAL A 9 -15.60 8.75 -13.58
N LEU A 10 -14.33 8.37 -13.73
CA LEU A 10 -13.44 8.13 -12.58
C LEU A 10 -13.46 9.39 -11.70
N PRO A 11 -13.68 9.22 -10.37
CA PRO A 11 -13.80 10.37 -9.49
C PRO A 11 -12.50 11.17 -9.51
N SER A 12 -12.66 12.48 -9.57
CA SER A 12 -11.58 13.45 -9.63
C SER A 12 -11.79 14.55 -8.58
N GLY A 13 -10.71 15.25 -8.24
CA GLY A 13 -10.74 16.30 -7.22
C GLY A 13 -11.15 15.77 -5.84
N GLY A 14 -12.01 16.51 -5.13
CA GLY A 14 -12.41 16.17 -3.75
C GLY A 14 -13.22 14.88 -3.60
N ARG A 15 -13.75 14.31 -4.69
CA ARG A 15 -14.54 13.07 -4.63
C ARG A 15 -13.71 11.86 -4.24
N ILE A 16 -12.40 11.88 -4.51
CA ILE A 16 -11.43 10.84 -4.14
C ILE A 16 -11.46 10.53 -2.65
N PHE A 17 -11.72 11.53 -1.82
CA PHE A 17 -11.78 11.36 -0.37
C PHE A 17 -13.07 10.67 0.12
N THR A 18 -14.01 10.41 -0.78
CA THR A 18 -15.36 9.91 -0.45
C THR A 18 -15.79 8.73 -1.32
N SER A 19 -15.14 8.52 -2.48
CA SER A 19 -15.46 7.42 -3.38
C SER A 19 -14.65 6.18 -3.04
N VAL A 20 -15.33 5.03 -2.98
CA VAL A 20 -14.66 3.74 -3.01
C VAL A 20 -14.35 3.41 -4.47
N PRO A 21 -13.13 2.98 -4.80
CA PRO A 21 -12.03 2.61 -3.90
C PRO A 21 -11.07 3.73 -3.49
N ASP A 22 -11.14 4.91 -4.10
CA ASP A 22 -10.06 5.91 -4.02
C ASP A 22 -9.84 6.49 -2.60
N VAL A 23 -10.82 6.34 -1.69
CA VAL A 23 -10.66 6.64 -0.26
C VAL A 23 -9.52 5.84 0.39
N PHE A 24 -9.16 4.67 -0.16
CA PHE A 24 -8.06 3.84 0.34
C PHE A 24 -6.67 4.45 0.10
N PHE A 25 -6.52 5.42 -0.80
CA PHE A 25 -5.22 6.08 -1.03
C PHE A 25 -4.63 6.70 0.25
N ILE A 26 -5.44 7.31 1.12
CA ILE A 26 -4.96 7.91 2.37
C ILE A 26 -4.40 6.85 3.33
N PRO A 27 -5.17 5.83 3.75
CA PRO A 27 -4.64 4.83 4.66
C PRO A 27 -3.50 4.04 4.01
N GLU A 28 -3.53 3.75 2.71
CA GLU A 28 -2.39 3.13 2.00
C GLU A 28 -1.11 3.96 2.10
N PHE A 29 -1.22 5.29 1.95
CA PHE A 29 -0.11 6.22 2.10
C PHE A 29 0.43 6.22 3.54
N VAL A 30 -0.46 6.25 4.53
CA VAL A 30 -0.07 6.26 5.95
C VAL A 30 0.59 4.94 6.34
N PHE A 31 -0.08 3.81 6.14
CA PHE A 31 0.44 2.51 6.56
C PHE A 31 1.64 2.07 5.71
N GLY A 32 1.57 2.26 4.39
CA GLY A 32 2.70 2.00 3.50
C GLY A 32 3.91 2.88 3.82
N GLY A 33 3.69 4.15 4.19
CA GLY A 33 4.74 5.07 4.62
C GLY A 33 5.41 4.68 5.94
N LEU A 34 4.60 4.26 6.92
CA LEU A 34 5.09 3.83 8.22
C LEU A 34 6.01 2.60 8.12
N VAL A 35 5.74 1.67 7.21
CA VAL A 35 6.54 0.45 7.06
C VAL A 35 8.00 0.77 6.76
N TRP A 36 8.30 1.52 5.70
CA TRP A 36 9.70 1.84 5.37
C TRP A 36 10.36 2.76 6.40
N ILE A 37 9.60 3.66 7.05
CA ILE A 37 10.15 4.51 8.13
C ILE A 37 10.59 3.64 9.32
N LEU A 38 9.76 2.67 9.72
CA LEU A 38 10.06 1.77 10.83
C LEU A 38 11.23 0.83 10.48
N VAL A 39 11.24 0.24 9.28
CA VAL A 39 12.34 -0.63 8.84
C VAL A 39 13.66 0.16 8.67
N ALA A 40 13.60 1.40 8.18
CA ALA A 40 14.78 2.27 8.13
C ALA A 40 15.30 2.61 9.53
N SER A 41 14.40 2.75 10.52
CA SER A 41 14.77 3.05 11.90
C SER A 41 15.57 1.92 12.58
N THR A 42 15.41 0.67 12.11
CA THR A 42 16.21 -0.49 12.55
C THR A 42 17.48 -0.69 11.71
N ARG A 43 17.80 0.28 10.83
CA ARG A 43 18.97 0.32 9.95
C ARG A 43 19.00 -0.79 8.89
N VAL A 44 17.86 -1.44 8.63
CA VAL A 44 17.73 -2.45 7.57
C VAL A 44 18.73 -3.61 7.77
N VAL A 45 18.81 -4.13 9.00
CA VAL A 45 19.71 -5.26 9.34
C VAL A 45 18.88 -6.51 9.66
N PRO A 46 19.12 -7.66 8.97
CA PRO A 46 20.08 -7.87 7.88
C PRO A 46 19.62 -7.23 6.56
N GLU A 47 20.58 -6.88 5.68
CA GLU A 47 20.28 -6.18 4.42
C GLU A 47 19.41 -7.03 3.49
N ASN A 48 19.59 -8.35 3.51
CA ASN A 48 18.72 -9.31 2.82
C ASN A 48 18.02 -10.16 3.89
N PRO A 49 16.67 -10.18 3.97
CA PRO A 49 15.69 -9.67 3.00
C PRO A 49 15.12 -8.26 3.28
N LEU A 50 15.56 -7.52 4.31
CA LEU A 50 14.93 -6.24 4.66
C LEU A 50 15.08 -5.15 3.57
N GLY A 51 16.09 -5.25 2.72
CA GLY A 51 16.22 -4.41 1.53
C GLY A 51 15.07 -4.60 0.54
N TRP A 52 14.52 -5.81 0.41
CA TRP A 52 13.31 -6.06 -0.37
C TRP A 52 12.08 -5.39 0.25
N VAL A 53 11.93 -5.51 1.58
CA VAL A 53 10.84 -4.85 2.33
C VAL A 53 10.88 -3.33 2.13
N MET A 54 12.07 -2.74 2.22
CA MET A 54 12.31 -1.33 1.96
C MET A 54 11.95 -0.94 0.52
N PHE A 55 12.43 -1.70 -0.47
CA PHE A 55 12.12 -1.45 -1.88
C PHE A 55 10.61 -1.45 -2.14
N VAL A 56 9.91 -2.50 -1.70
CA VAL A 56 8.46 -2.65 -1.88
C VAL A 56 7.71 -1.48 -1.26
N SER A 57 8.01 -1.17 -0.01
CA SER A 57 7.27 -0.14 0.74
C SER A 57 7.49 1.26 0.14
N VAL A 58 8.72 1.60 -0.27
CA VAL A 58 9.02 2.87 -0.95
C VAL A 58 8.42 2.92 -2.36
N PHE A 59 8.53 1.85 -3.14
CA PHE A 59 7.96 1.76 -4.49
C PHE A 59 6.45 1.99 -4.46
N CYS A 60 5.73 1.28 -3.59
CA CYS A 60 4.30 1.44 -3.44
C CYS A 60 3.94 2.82 -2.88
N PHE A 61 4.69 3.36 -1.92
CA PHE A 61 4.46 4.71 -1.40
C PHE A 61 4.54 5.77 -2.51
N VAL A 62 5.59 5.72 -3.34
CA VAL A 62 5.75 6.62 -4.49
C VAL A 62 4.64 6.38 -5.53
N GLY A 63 4.34 5.12 -5.86
CA GLY A 63 3.28 4.77 -6.80
C GLY A 63 1.90 5.29 -6.36
N THR A 64 1.50 5.03 -5.12
CA THR A 64 0.24 5.49 -4.53
C THR A 64 0.18 7.02 -4.49
N THR A 65 1.31 7.68 -4.20
CA THR A 65 1.41 9.16 -4.26
C THR A 65 1.15 9.68 -5.67
N LEU A 66 1.77 9.05 -6.69
CA LEU A 66 1.56 9.43 -8.09
C LEU A 66 0.11 9.21 -8.52
N TRP A 67 -0.48 8.05 -8.19
CA TRP A 67 -1.89 7.76 -8.49
C TRP A 67 -2.83 8.78 -7.84
N PHE A 68 -2.60 9.07 -6.55
CA PHE A 68 -3.38 10.06 -5.83
C PHE A 68 -3.39 11.42 -6.52
N PHE A 69 -2.21 11.94 -6.91
CA PHE A 69 -2.14 13.24 -7.60
C PHE A 69 -2.72 13.21 -9.02
N ILE A 70 -2.53 12.12 -9.77
CA ILE A 70 -3.11 11.96 -11.11
C ILE A 70 -4.64 11.99 -11.04
N PHE A 71 -5.22 11.26 -10.08
CA PHE A 71 -6.66 11.23 -9.87
C PHE A 71 -7.15 12.60 -9.37
N LEU A 72 -6.41 13.25 -8.47
CA LEU A 72 -6.75 14.57 -7.92
C LEU A 72 -6.81 15.63 -9.02
N CYS A 73 -5.84 15.63 -9.93
CA CYS A 73 -5.78 16.52 -11.09
C CYS A 73 -6.77 16.14 -12.20
N GLY A 74 -7.47 14.99 -12.09
CA GLY A 74 -8.41 14.53 -13.10
C GLY A 74 -7.77 14.07 -14.41
N ALA A 75 -6.50 13.67 -14.39
CA ALA A 75 -5.80 13.14 -15.57
C ALA A 75 -6.16 11.67 -15.89
N ASN A 76 -7.10 11.09 -15.13
CA ASN A 76 -7.51 9.70 -15.15
C ASN A 76 -8.74 9.40 -16.04
N GLN A 77 -9.00 10.19 -17.09
CA GLN A 77 -10.29 10.15 -17.81
C GLN A 77 -10.31 9.25 -19.07
N SER A 78 -9.17 8.72 -19.51
CA SER A 78 -9.12 7.75 -20.61
C SER A 78 -9.54 6.32 -20.20
N SER A 79 -10.06 5.54 -21.15
CA SER A 79 -10.58 4.18 -20.93
C SER A 79 -9.57 3.15 -20.39
N ILE A 80 -8.26 3.43 -20.47
CA ILE A 80 -7.22 2.54 -19.93
C ILE A 80 -7.05 2.65 -18.41
N TRP A 81 -7.45 3.77 -17.79
CA TRP A 81 -7.20 4.02 -16.37
C TRP A 81 -7.83 3.02 -15.42
N PRO A 82 -9.08 2.55 -15.61
CA PRO A 82 -9.65 1.51 -14.76
C PRO A 82 -8.82 0.21 -14.75
N SER A 83 -8.30 -0.22 -15.91
CA SER A 83 -7.45 -1.42 -16.00
C SER A 83 -6.07 -1.20 -15.35
N LEU A 84 -5.46 -0.04 -15.59
CA LEU A 84 -4.16 0.32 -15.02
C LEU A 84 -4.23 0.43 -13.49
N ASP A 85 -5.33 0.96 -12.97
CA ASP A 85 -5.62 1.06 -11.54
C ASP A 85 -5.72 -0.31 -10.88
N VAL A 86 -6.44 -1.26 -11.49
CA VAL A 86 -6.49 -2.66 -11.03
C VAL A 86 -5.09 -3.29 -11.04
N GLY A 87 -4.35 -3.12 -12.14
CA GLY A 87 -3.02 -3.70 -12.30
C GLY A 87 -2.03 -3.20 -11.25
N PHE A 88 -2.01 -1.90 -10.97
CA PHE A 88 -1.14 -1.31 -9.95
C PHE A 88 -1.48 -1.82 -8.56
N HIS A 89 -2.75 -1.77 -8.15
CA HIS A 89 -3.14 -2.20 -6.80
C HIS A 89 -2.95 -3.71 -6.62
N PHE A 90 -3.23 -4.52 -7.64
CA PHE A 90 -2.93 -5.96 -7.60
C PHE A 90 -1.43 -6.23 -7.44
N LEU A 91 -0.58 -5.52 -8.19
CA LEU A 91 0.88 -5.64 -8.06
C LEU A 91 1.33 -5.25 -6.64
N ALA A 92 0.78 -4.16 -6.10
CA ALA A 92 1.07 -3.70 -4.75
C ALA A 92 0.67 -4.74 -3.69
N VAL A 93 -0.46 -5.45 -3.85
CA VAL A 93 -0.84 -6.57 -2.97
C VAL A 93 0.23 -7.66 -2.97
N VAL A 94 0.65 -8.13 -4.15
CA VAL A 94 1.63 -9.22 -4.26
C VAL A 94 2.96 -8.80 -3.63
N PHE A 95 3.39 -7.56 -3.89
CA PHE A 95 4.62 -7.02 -3.34
C PHE A 95 4.55 -6.89 -1.81
N PHE A 96 3.50 -6.26 -1.28
CA PHE A 96 3.36 -6.10 0.18
C PHE A 96 3.14 -7.42 0.90
N LEU A 97 2.47 -8.40 0.29
CA LEU A 97 2.35 -9.74 0.87
C LEU A 97 3.73 -10.41 0.97
N SER A 98 4.54 -10.35 -0.09
CA SER A 98 5.91 -10.87 -0.07
C SER A 98 6.76 -10.16 0.98
N ALA A 99 6.77 -8.82 1.00
CA ALA A 99 7.52 -8.05 1.99
C ALA A 99 7.06 -8.32 3.44
N SER A 100 5.76 -8.50 3.67
CA SER A 100 5.23 -8.78 5.01
C SER A 100 5.68 -10.15 5.53
N VAL A 101 5.77 -11.16 4.65
CA VAL A 101 6.27 -12.49 5.03
C VAL A 101 7.76 -12.41 5.41
N ASP A 102 8.58 -11.73 4.61
CA ASP A 102 10.01 -11.56 4.89
C ASP A 102 10.25 -10.76 6.18
N LEU A 103 9.49 -9.67 6.37
CA LEU A 103 9.57 -8.86 7.57
C LEU A 103 9.14 -9.64 8.82
N ALA A 104 8.06 -10.43 8.73
CA ALA A 104 7.60 -11.28 9.83
C ALA A 104 8.63 -12.36 10.19
N TYR A 105 9.26 -12.97 9.17
CA TYR A 105 10.31 -13.96 9.37
C TYR A 105 11.53 -13.37 10.12
N ILE A 106 12.02 -12.21 9.67
CA ILE A 106 13.14 -11.52 10.35
C ILE A 106 12.76 -11.07 11.76
N THR A 107 11.54 -10.55 11.94
CA THR A 107 11.04 -10.15 13.26
C THR A 107 11.05 -11.34 14.22
N TYR A 108 10.59 -12.51 13.78
CA TYR A 108 10.62 -13.73 14.59
C TYR A 108 12.06 -14.10 15.00
N LEU A 109 13.00 -14.09 14.07
CA LEU A 109 14.42 -14.37 14.37
C LEU A 109 15.01 -13.35 15.36
N ASN A 110 14.73 -12.06 15.17
CA ASN A 110 15.17 -10.99 16.07
C ASN A 110 14.61 -11.19 17.49
N GLY A 111 13.40 -11.74 17.62
CA GLY A 111 12.79 -12.10 18.89
C GLY A 111 13.53 -13.20 19.66
N LEU A 112 14.24 -14.09 18.97
CA LEU A 112 15.04 -15.17 19.59
C LEU A 112 16.43 -14.70 20.06
N LEU A 113 16.91 -13.57 19.55
CA LEU A 113 18.29 -13.10 19.73
C LEU A 113 18.40 -11.86 20.64
N ILE A 114 17.38 -11.61 21.48
CA ILE A 114 17.35 -10.46 22.38
C ILE A 114 18.28 -10.69 23.57
N LEU A 115 19.40 -9.98 23.60
CA LEU A 115 20.41 -10.02 24.66
C LEU A 115 20.64 -8.64 25.29
N VAL A 116 20.41 -7.56 24.53
CA VAL A 116 20.61 -6.18 24.99
C VAL A 116 19.37 -5.29 24.75
N PRO A 117 19.19 -4.19 25.53
CA PRO A 117 18.02 -3.31 25.39
C PRO A 117 17.81 -2.72 24.00
N GLU A 118 18.89 -2.48 23.23
CA GLU A 118 18.80 -1.97 21.87
C GLU A 118 18.10 -2.96 20.92
N GLN A 119 18.38 -4.26 21.06
CA GLN A 119 17.73 -5.31 20.27
C GLN A 119 16.25 -5.43 20.63
N LEU A 120 15.88 -5.27 21.90
CA LEU A 120 14.48 -5.26 22.32
C LEU A 120 13.72 -4.08 21.70
N LYS A 121 14.36 -2.90 21.60
CA LYS A 121 13.77 -1.74 20.91
C LYS A 121 13.55 -2.05 19.42
N ASN A 122 14.55 -2.58 18.72
CA ASN A 122 14.45 -2.91 17.30
C ASN A 122 13.38 -3.97 17.05
N TYR A 123 13.33 -5.03 17.87
CA TYR A 123 12.29 -6.06 17.79
C TYR A 123 10.87 -5.48 17.91
N ARG A 124 10.65 -4.51 18.80
CA ARG A 124 9.33 -3.84 18.93
C ARG A 124 9.00 -2.98 17.71
N LEU A 125 10.00 -2.32 17.12
CA LEU A 125 9.83 -1.56 15.88
C LEU A 125 9.51 -2.49 14.71
N ASP A 126 10.18 -3.62 14.61
CA ASP A 126 9.92 -4.65 13.60
C ASP A 126 8.51 -5.24 13.75
N ILE A 127 8.05 -5.54 14.99
CA ILE A 127 6.65 -5.95 15.24
C ILE A 127 5.66 -4.91 14.73
N ALA A 128 5.89 -3.63 15.05
CA ALA A 128 5.02 -2.57 14.56
C ALA A 128 5.02 -2.51 13.04
N ALA A 129 6.18 -2.63 12.40
CA ALA A 129 6.32 -2.63 10.95
C ALA A 129 5.58 -3.82 10.30
N VAL A 130 5.63 -5.02 10.89
CA VAL A 130 4.87 -6.20 10.43
C VAL A 130 3.37 -5.94 10.47
N VAL A 131 2.85 -5.40 11.58
CA VAL A 131 1.42 -5.09 11.69
C VAL A 131 1.02 -4.08 10.62
N MET A 132 1.80 -3.01 10.45
CA MET A 132 1.51 -2.00 9.43
C MET A 132 1.62 -2.55 8.00
N SER A 133 2.54 -3.47 7.73
CA SER A 133 2.73 -4.05 6.40
C SER A 133 1.55 -4.95 6.01
N TYR A 134 1.02 -5.76 6.95
CA TYR A 134 -0.19 -6.54 6.70
C TYR A 134 -1.45 -5.68 6.55
N VAL A 135 -1.55 -4.59 7.31
CA VAL A 135 -2.63 -3.60 7.13
C VAL A 135 -2.53 -2.97 5.74
N ALA A 136 -1.34 -2.58 5.29
CA ALA A 136 -1.12 -2.09 3.94
C ALA A 136 -1.50 -3.14 2.88
N THR A 137 -1.09 -4.41 3.05
CA THR A 137 -1.51 -5.51 2.16
C THR A 137 -3.03 -5.61 2.04
N LEU A 138 -3.74 -5.55 3.17
CA LEU A 138 -5.21 -5.63 3.19
C LEU A 138 -5.84 -4.43 2.46
N LEU A 139 -5.32 -3.22 2.69
CA LEU A 139 -5.83 -2.02 2.04
C LEU A 139 -5.66 -2.08 0.52
N TYR A 140 -4.46 -2.40 0.03
CA TYR A 140 -4.21 -2.60 -1.40
C TYR A 140 -5.10 -3.71 -1.98
N PHE A 141 -5.40 -4.75 -1.20
CA PHE A 141 -6.25 -5.86 -1.65
C PHE A 141 -7.70 -5.44 -1.80
N LEU A 142 -8.24 -4.71 -0.82
CA LEU A 142 -9.57 -4.12 -0.91
C LEU A 142 -9.65 -3.15 -2.10
N HIS A 143 -8.65 -2.28 -2.25
CA HIS A 143 -8.56 -1.35 -3.38
C HIS A 143 -8.58 -2.10 -4.71
N ALA A 144 -7.74 -3.13 -4.88
CA ALA A 144 -7.69 -3.94 -6.09
C ALA A 144 -9.05 -4.61 -6.40
N ILE A 145 -9.73 -5.17 -5.40
CA ILE A 145 -11.07 -5.78 -5.59
C ILE A 145 -12.08 -4.75 -6.07
N PHE A 146 -12.19 -3.62 -5.38
CA PHE A 146 -13.16 -2.59 -5.72
C PHE A 146 -12.85 -1.93 -7.06
N SER A 147 -11.57 -1.73 -7.40
CA SER A 147 -11.15 -1.31 -8.74
C SER A 147 -11.52 -2.34 -9.80
N ALA A 148 -11.41 -3.64 -9.52
CA ALA A 148 -11.78 -4.69 -10.46
C ALA A 148 -13.28 -4.75 -10.69
N ILE A 149 -14.08 -4.56 -9.63
CA ILE A 149 -15.54 -4.40 -9.73
C ILE A 149 -15.87 -3.17 -10.60
N ARG A 150 -15.22 -2.02 -10.34
CA ARG A 150 -15.38 -0.79 -11.14
C ARG A 150 -15.02 -1.00 -12.60
N TRP A 151 -13.91 -1.67 -12.89
CA TRP A 151 -13.48 -1.94 -14.26
C TRP A 151 -14.44 -2.87 -15.00
N LYS A 152 -15.00 -3.90 -14.34
CA LYS A 152 -15.99 -4.79 -14.96
C LYS A 152 -17.32 -4.10 -15.25
N SER A 153 -17.66 -3.06 -14.50
CA SER A 153 -18.89 -2.30 -14.64
C SER A 153 -18.81 -1.13 -15.64
N ALA A 154 -17.61 -0.81 -16.14
CA ALA A 154 -17.34 0.18 -17.18
C ALA A 154 -17.28 -0.49 -18.57
#